data_AF-A0A9W8JV85-F1
#
_entry.id   AF-A0A9W8JV85-F1
#
_cell.length_a   1.000
_cell.length_b   1.000
_cell.length_c   1.000
_cell.angle_alpha   90.00
_cell.angle_beta   90.00
_cell.angle_gamma   90.00
#
_symmetry.space_group_name_H-M   'P 1'
#
loop_
_entity.id
_entity.type
_entity.pdbx_description
1 polymer ?
#
loop_
_entity_poly.entity_id
_entity_poly.type
_entity_poly.pdbx_seq_one_letter_code
_entity_poly.pdbx_strand_id
1 'polypeptide(L)'
;MPGSGSSSPNSPTAPGPSTGYYDTELQTFPYLYSQGSATFAANGTDYDTDWFTYGPAGDVSAPLIVVSNLGCEAADYPAAVAGNIALISRGTCEFGHKTALAGAAGAAGAIIYNNAPGSIGGGTLGAISRPDVGPYVPVASLTGVDGSALVATINAGSEVVGNIHVEAVNEERYTSNVFATSKGGDKNNIVVAGGHTDSVPAGPGINDDGSGSIGILEIALQLPKWKVNNAIRFAFWTAEEFGLVGSEYYVTNLPEEERQKIALYLNFDMIASPNTAYFIYDGDGSAFNLTGPPGSAHIEKTFEDFYVKSKRLRAFPRCRHPCWRSLHWR
;
A
#
# COMPACT_ATOMS: atom_id res chain seq x y z
N MET A 1 -66.56 5.25 16.48
CA MET A 1 -66.85 5.50 15.05
C MET A 1 -65.57 6.02 14.40
N PRO A 2 -65.16 5.45 13.26
CA PRO A 2 -63.86 5.72 12.66
C PRO A 2 -63.87 7.01 11.83
N GLY A 3 -62.78 7.78 11.90
CA GLY A 3 -62.47 8.86 10.96
C GLY A 3 -61.44 8.37 9.97
N SER A 4 -61.88 8.08 8.75
CA SER A 4 -61.09 7.72 7.58
C SER A 4 -60.37 8.94 7.00
N GLY A 5 -59.05 8.84 6.82
CA GLY A 5 -58.23 9.84 6.12
C GLY A 5 -57.11 9.14 5.34
N SER A 6 -57.40 8.87 4.07
CA SER A 6 -56.60 8.28 2.99
C SER A 6 -55.08 8.21 3.15
N SER A 7 -54.57 6.98 3.16
CA SER A 7 -53.21 6.65 2.71
C SER A 7 -53.06 6.92 1.21
N SER A 8 -52.19 7.87 0.84
CA SER A 8 -51.71 7.96 -0.54
C SER A 8 -51.01 6.65 -0.92
N PRO A 9 -51.30 6.06 -2.08
CA PRO A 9 -50.59 4.88 -2.54
C PRO A 9 -49.12 5.25 -2.77
N ASN A 10 -48.23 4.36 -2.32
CA ASN A 10 -46.83 4.32 -2.70
C ASN A 10 -46.70 4.64 -4.18
N SER A 11 -46.09 5.78 -4.50
CA SER A 11 -45.45 5.95 -5.80
C SER A 11 -44.48 4.79 -5.95
N PRO A 12 -44.55 3.97 -7.01
CA PRO A 12 -43.48 3.04 -7.28
C PRO A 12 -42.23 3.88 -7.49
N THR A 13 -41.30 3.79 -6.54
CA THR A 13 -39.92 4.21 -6.76
C THR A 13 -39.49 3.59 -8.07
N ALA A 14 -39.09 4.42 -9.03
CA ALA A 14 -38.57 3.96 -10.30
C ALA A 14 -37.55 2.86 -10.03
N PRO A 15 -37.63 1.70 -10.70
CA PRO A 15 -36.58 0.70 -10.56
C PRO A 15 -35.27 1.38 -10.97
N GLY A 16 -34.32 1.45 -10.04
CA GLY A 16 -32.94 1.77 -10.40
C GLY A 16 -32.52 0.85 -11.56
N PRO A 17 -31.72 1.30 -12.52
CA PRO A 17 -31.41 0.49 -13.68
C PRO A 17 -30.70 -0.77 -13.19
N SER A 18 -31.37 -1.92 -13.27
CA SER A 18 -30.69 -3.21 -13.33
C SER A 18 -29.91 -3.16 -14.64
N THR A 19 -28.66 -2.67 -14.61
CA THR A 19 -28.02 -2.19 -15.84
C THR A 19 -27.91 -3.29 -16.87
N GLY A 20 -27.87 -4.57 -16.48
CA GLY A 20 -27.93 -5.73 -17.38
C GLY A 20 -26.82 -5.76 -18.44
N TYR A 21 -25.96 -4.74 -18.44
CA TYR A 21 -24.94 -4.38 -19.42
C TYR A 21 -23.59 -4.95 -19.00
N TYR A 22 -23.44 -5.31 -17.73
CA TYR A 22 -22.23 -5.87 -17.16
C TYR A 22 -22.46 -7.32 -16.71
N ASP A 23 -21.45 -8.14 -16.95
CA ASP A 23 -21.21 -9.37 -16.21
C ASP A 23 -20.32 -9.00 -15.01
N THR A 24 -20.81 -9.26 -13.80
CA THR A 24 -20.11 -8.90 -12.56
C THR A 24 -19.57 -10.13 -11.86
N GLU A 25 -18.36 -10.02 -11.33
CA GLU A 25 -17.64 -11.12 -10.68
C GLU A 25 -16.98 -10.62 -9.40
N LEU A 26 -17.02 -11.45 -8.36
CA LEU A 26 -16.20 -11.28 -7.16
C LEU A 26 -15.10 -12.33 -7.21
N GLN A 27 -13.85 -11.87 -7.17
CA GLN A 27 -12.69 -12.75 -7.00
C GLN A 27 -12.27 -12.65 -5.53
N THR A 28 -12.81 -13.57 -4.72
CA THR A 28 -12.50 -13.67 -3.29
C THR A 28 -11.27 -14.54 -3.07
N PHE A 29 -10.32 -14.06 -2.27
CA PHE A 29 -9.10 -14.78 -1.94
C PHE A 29 -8.63 -14.46 -0.51
N PRO A 30 -7.90 -15.39 0.13
CA PRO A 30 -7.25 -15.10 1.40
C PRO A 30 -6.06 -14.17 1.18
N TYR A 31 -5.86 -13.24 2.10
CA TYR A 31 -4.66 -12.42 2.17
C TYR A 31 -4.26 -12.26 3.62
N LEU A 32 -2.99 -11.89 3.81
CA LEU A 32 -2.50 -11.57 5.12
C LEU A 32 -2.84 -10.11 5.48
N TYR A 33 -3.69 -9.94 6.49
CA TYR A 33 -4.00 -8.66 7.08
C TYR A 33 -3.02 -8.31 8.20
N SER A 34 -2.68 -7.02 8.30
CA SER A 34 -1.73 -6.50 9.28
C SER A 34 -2.14 -5.11 9.75
N GLN A 35 -2.48 -4.96 11.03
CA GLN A 35 -2.77 -3.66 11.63
C GLN A 35 -2.09 -3.55 12.99
N GLY A 36 -1.58 -2.37 13.32
CA GLY A 36 -0.94 -2.16 14.60
C GLY A 36 -0.54 -0.73 14.84
N SER A 37 -0.06 -0.50 16.06
CA SER A 37 0.46 0.75 16.58
C SER A 37 1.64 0.43 17.50
N ALA A 38 2.52 1.42 17.70
CA ALA A 38 3.63 1.30 18.62
C ALA A 38 3.78 2.59 19.41
N THR A 39 4.14 2.46 20.68
CA THR A 39 4.64 3.57 21.49
C THR A 39 6.02 3.22 22.01
N PHE A 40 6.85 4.26 22.16
CA PHE A 40 8.17 4.12 22.73
C PHE A 40 8.49 5.28 23.68
N ALA A 41 8.98 4.92 24.86
CA ALA A 41 9.48 5.86 25.85
C ALA A 41 10.84 5.42 26.39
N ALA A 42 11.78 6.35 26.52
CA ALA A 42 13.09 6.07 27.11
C ALA A 42 13.38 7.04 28.25
N ASN A 43 13.81 6.53 29.40
CA ASN A 43 14.08 7.31 30.62
C ASN A 43 12.95 8.30 30.98
N GLY A 44 11.69 7.92 30.76
CA GLY A 44 10.50 8.73 31.07
C GLY A 44 10.17 9.81 30.03
N THR A 45 10.82 9.82 28.88
CA THR A 45 10.50 10.70 27.75
C THR A 45 9.82 9.89 26.64
N ASP A 46 8.66 10.34 26.18
CA ASP A 46 7.95 9.76 25.04
C ASP A 46 8.55 10.26 23.72
N TYR A 47 8.60 9.37 22.73
CA TYR A 47 9.17 9.68 21.41
C TYR A 47 8.13 9.49 20.30
N ASP A 48 8.23 10.34 19.27
CA ASP A 48 7.46 10.17 18.04
C ASP A 48 7.89 8.89 17.33
N THR A 49 6.94 7.95 17.23
CA THR A 49 7.20 6.53 16.96
C THR A 49 6.06 5.96 16.14
N ASP A 50 6.42 5.17 15.12
CA ASP A 50 5.46 4.40 14.34
C ASP A 50 5.76 2.90 14.40
N TRP A 51 4.73 2.10 14.16
CA TRP A 51 4.84 0.66 14.01
C TRP A 51 5.26 0.26 12.58
N PHE A 52 6.00 -0.84 12.47
CA PHE A 52 6.28 -1.44 11.16
C PHE A 52 5.22 -2.48 10.81
N THR A 53 4.56 -2.36 9.65
CA THR A 53 3.63 -3.38 9.12
C THR A 53 4.27 -4.77 9.17
N TYR A 54 3.49 -5.75 9.64
CA TYR A 54 3.87 -7.13 9.95
C TYR A 54 4.73 -7.32 11.21
N GLY A 55 5.03 -6.26 11.96
CA GLY A 55 5.68 -6.36 13.26
C GLY A 55 4.81 -7.10 14.28
N PRO A 56 5.38 -8.00 15.11
CA PRO A 56 4.62 -8.71 16.13
C PRO A 56 4.26 -7.78 17.29
N ALA A 57 3.12 -8.07 17.94
CA ALA A 57 2.74 -7.42 19.19
C ALA A 57 3.71 -7.80 20.31
N GLY A 58 3.84 -6.92 21.30
CA GLY A 58 4.59 -7.21 22.52
C GLY A 58 4.86 -5.98 23.36
N ASP A 59 5.29 -6.24 24.59
CA ASP A 59 5.58 -5.24 25.60
C ASP A 59 6.94 -5.56 26.21
N VAL A 60 7.88 -4.63 26.10
CA VAL A 60 9.28 -4.83 26.51
C VAL A 60 9.80 -3.59 27.21
N SER A 61 10.35 -3.79 28.40
CA SER A 61 11.11 -2.79 29.15
C SER A 61 12.51 -3.33 29.41
N ALA A 62 13.51 -2.78 28.73
CA ALA A 62 14.91 -3.22 28.86
C ALA A 62 15.90 -2.13 28.39
N PRO A 63 17.18 -2.22 28.79
CA PRO A 63 18.24 -1.38 28.24
C PRO A 63 18.30 -1.37 26.72
N LEU A 64 18.63 -0.21 26.14
CA LEU A 64 18.95 -0.06 24.73
C LEU A 64 20.41 -0.42 24.48
N ILE A 65 20.64 -1.26 23.47
CA ILE A 65 21.98 -1.67 23.03
C ILE A 65 22.19 -1.19 21.61
N VAL A 66 23.21 -0.36 21.40
CA VAL A 66 23.55 0.15 20.07
C VAL A 66 24.06 -1.00 19.21
N VAL A 67 23.40 -1.23 18.08
CA VAL A 67 23.83 -2.19 17.06
C VAL A 67 24.90 -1.54 16.18
N SER A 68 25.94 -2.31 15.83
CA SER A 68 27.07 -1.80 15.05
C SER A 68 26.67 -1.55 13.59
N ASN A 69 27.43 -0.69 12.92
CA ASN A 69 27.27 -0.41 11.48
C ASN A 69 25.82 -0.05 11.13
N LEU A 70 25.17 -0.89 10.32
CA LEU A 70 23.77 -0.75 9.92
C LEU A 70 22.91 -1.92 10.41
N GLY A 71 23.43 -2.87 11.19
CA GLY A 71 22.66 -4.06 11.60
C GLY A 71 22.23 -4.96 10.43
N CYS A 72 23.03 -5.00 9.36
CA CYS A 72 22.72 -5.79 8.16
C CYS A 72 23.34 -7.20 8.21
N GLU A 73 24.34 -7.40 9.07
CA GLU A 73 25.02 -8.67 9.26
C GLU A 73 24.83 -9.18 10.69
N ALA A 74 24.83 -10.50 10.88
CA ALA A 74 24.70 -11.08 12.22
C ALA A 74 25.79 -10.61 13.19
N ALA A 75 27.00 -10.35 12.68
CA ALA A 75 28.12 -9.84 13.46
C ALA A 75 27.93 -8.38 13.96
N ASP A 76 26.97 -7.63 13.42
CA ASP A 76 26.67 -6.27 13.86
C ASP A 76 26.01 -6.22 15.25
N TYR A 77 25.42 -7.34 15.69
CA TYR A 77 24.64 -7.46 16.93
C TYR A 77 25.54 -7.99 18.05
N PRO A 78 25.99 -7.13 19.00
CA PRO A 78 26.84 -7.59 20.08
C PRO A 78 26.07 -8.52 21.02
N ALA A 79 26.78 -9.40 21.73
CA ALA A 79 26.17 -10.36 22.67
C ALA A 79 25.30 -9.70 23.76
N ALA A 80 25.57 -8.43 24.08
CA ALA A 80 24.78 -7.64 25.02
C ALA A 80 23.33 -7.39 24.56
N VAL A 81 23.01 -7.54 23.27
CA VAL A 81 21.64 -7.40 22.74
C VAL A 81 20.70 -8.47 23.32
N ALA A 82 21.21 -9.64 23.69
CA ALA A 82 20.39 -10.72 24.23
C ALA A 82 19.61 -10.26 25.49
N GLY A 83 18.28 -10.36 25.44
CA GLY A 83 17.37 -9.90 26.50
C GLY A 83 17.10 -8.40 26.54
N ASN A 84 17.73 -7.62 25.65
CA ASN A 84 17.67 -6.15 25.62
C ASN A 84 17.04 -5.63 24.32
N ILE A 85 16.87 -4.30 24.21
CA ILE A 85 16.32 -3.66 23.02
C ILE A 85 17.46 -3.29 22.07
N ALA A 86 17.44 -3.81 20.84
CA ALA A 86 18.39 -3.45 19.80
C ALA A 86 18.09 -2.06 19.22
N LEU A 87 19.01 -1.10 19.32
CA LEU A 87 18.91 0.22 18.70
C LEU A 87 19.69 0.22 17.37
N ILE A 88 18.97 0.26 16.26
CA ILE A 88 19.47 -0.05 14.92
C ILE A 88 19.33 1.15 13.98
N SER A 89 20.40 1.52 13.28
CA SER A 89 20.35 2.56 12.25
C SER A 89 19.67 2.07 10.97
N ARG A 90 18.81 2.89 10.37
CA ARG A 90 18.31 2.67 8.99
C ARG A 90 19.49 2.63 8.03
N GLY A 91 19.42 1.73 7.04
CA GLY A 91 20.51 1.54 6.09
C GLY A 91 20.04 0.95 4.77
N THR A 92 20.92 0.18 4.15
CA THR A 92 20.72 -0.42 2.81
C THR A 92 19.92 -1.72 2.85
N CYS A 93 19.98 -2.47 3.94
CA CYS A 93 19.21 -3.70 4.13
C CYS A 93 17.79 -3.43 4.64
N GLU A 94 16.89 -4.38 4.37
CA GLU A 94 15.47 -4.33 4.71
C GLU A 94 15.21 -4.28 6.22
N PHE A 95 14.12 -3.62 6.64
CA PHE A 95 13.71 -3.54 8.05
C PHE A 95 13.41 -4.92 8.66
N GLY A 96 12.76 -5.79 7.89
CA GLY A 96 12.52 -7.17 8.31
C GLY A 96 13.82 -7.94 8.56
N HIS A 97 14.83 -7.76 7.69
CA HIS A 97 16.13 -8.42 7.87
C HIS A 97 16.81 -8.00 9.18
N LYS A 98 16.85 -6.70 9.46
CA LYS A 98 17.39 -6.15 10.72
C LYS A 98 16.65 -6.71 11.94
N THR A 99 15.32 -6.72 11.89
CA THR A 99 14.48 -7.20 12.99
C THR A 99 14.67 -8.70 13.25
N ALA A 100 14.80 -9.51 12.19
CA ALA A 100 15.10 -10.94 12.31
C ALA A 100 16.50 -11.19 12.89
N LEU A 101 17.52 -10.42 12.47
CA LEU A 101 18.86 -10.53 13.05
C LEU A 101 18.89 -10.13 14.53
N ALA A 102 18.12 -9.11 14.92
CA ALA A 102 17.95 -8.75 16.32
C ALA A 102 17.35 -9.92 17.13
N GLY A 103 16.27 -10.53 16.63
CA GLY A 103 15.67 -11.71 17.26
C GLY A 103 16.61 -12.92 17.27
N ALA A 104 17.39 -13.15 16.21
CA ALA A 104 18.41 -14.21 16.17
C ALA A 104 19.53 -13.99 17.21
N ALA A 105 19.87 -12.73 17.48
CA ALA A 105 20.80 -12.33 18.54
C ALA A 105 20.16 -12.38 19.95
N GLY A 106 18.88 -12.75 20.06
CA GLY A 106 18.16 -12.86 21.32
C GLY A 106 17.61 -11.54 21.86
N ALA A 107 17.50 -10.50 21.04
CA ALA A 107 16.87 -9.24 21.44
C ALA A 107 15.46 -9.48 21.99
N ALA A 108 15.06 -8.70 23.00
CA ALA A 108 13.69 -8.68 23.48
C ALA A 108 12.80 -7.77 22.62
N GLY A 109 13.37 -6.71 22.04
CA GLY A 109 12.72 -5.76 21.14
C GLY A 109 13.71 -5.05 20.23
N ALA A 110 13.22 -4.27 19.28
CA ALA A 110 14.06 -3.49 18.38
C ALA A 110 13.51 -2.07 18.16
N ILE A 111 14.40 -1.09 18.04
CA ILE A 111 14.09 0.28 17.66
C ILE A 111 14.94 0.63 16.45
N ILE A 112 14.30 1.01 15.34
CA ILE A 112 15.00 1.42 14.12
C ILE A 112 14.88 2.93 13.97
N TYR A 113 16.01 3.65 13.96
CA TYR A 113 16.01 5.10 13.79
C TYR A 113 16.46 5.52 12.40
N ASN A 114 15.95 6.66 11.93
CA ASN A 114 16.24 7.14 10.58
C ASN A 114 17.72 7.51 10.42
N ASN A 115 18.27 7.37 9.23
CA ASN A 115 19.65 7.80 8.90
C ASN A 115 19.69 9.20 8.27
N ALA A 116 18.57 9.92 8.31
CA ALA A 116 18.40 11.28 7.87
C ALA A 116 17.50 12.04 8.88
N PRO A 117 17.47 13.38 8.86
CA PRO A 117 16.52 14.13 9.66
C PRO A 117 15.06 13.74 9.33
N GLY A 118 14.20 13.70 10.36
CA GLY A 118 12.78 13.37 10.22
C GLY A 118 12.43 11.91 10.53
N SER A 119 11.13 11.62 10.56
CA SER A 119 10.57 10.30 10.88
C SER A 119 10.81 9.29 9.74
N ILE A 120 10.88 8.00 10.09
CA ILE A 120 10.75 6.90 9.13
C ILE A 120 9.28 6.75 8.69
N GLY A 121 8.32 7.14 9.54
CA GLY A 121 6.93 6.76 9.41
C GLY A 121 6.71 5.28 9.78
N GLY A 122 5.52 4.77 9.45
CA GLY A 122 5.23 3.34 9.44
C GLY A 122 5.87 2.64 8.24
N GLY A 123 6.99 1.96 8.46
CA GLY A 123 7.64 1.12 7.45
C GLY A 123 6.97 -0.27 7.32
N THR A 124 7.52 -1.15 6.49
CA THR A 124 7.10 -2.56 6.42
C THR A 124 8.28 -3.50 6.67
N LEU A 125 8.04 -4.60 7.41
CA LEU A 125 8.99 -5.70 7.53
C LEU A 125 9.02 -6.59 6.28
N GLY A 126 8.08 -6.39 5.34
CA GLY A 126 7.96 -7.11 4.08
C GLY A 126 7.23 -8.46 4.18
N ALA A 127 7.32 -9.15 5.32
CA ALA A 127 6.63 -10.41 5.61
C ALA A 127 6.33 -10.51 7.12
N ILE A 128 5.63 -11.57 7.56
CA ILE A 128 5.30 -11.82 9.00
C ILE A 128 6.43 -12.51 9.75
N SER A 129 7.29 -13.19 9.01
CA SER A 129 8.40 -13.93 9.54
C SER A 129 9.49 -14.03 8.49
N ARG A 130 10.73 -14.21 8.96
CA ARG A 130 11.90 -14.49 8.14
C ARG A 130 12.68 -15.66 8.74
N PRO A 131 12.13 -16.89 8.67
CA PRO A 131 12.67 -18.05 9.38
C PRO A 131 14.08 -18.46 8.89
N ASP A 132 14.48 -18.03 7.70
CA ASP A 132 15.82 -18.17 7.15
C ASP A 132 16.87 -17.30 7.88
N VAL A 133 16.45 -16.30 8.65
CA VAL A 133 17.33 -15.39 9.40
C VAL A 133 17.09 -15.49 10.91
N GLY A 134 15.84 -15.33 11.36
CA GLY A 134 15.51 -15.29 12.78
C GLY A 134 14.07 -14.86 13.06
N PRO A 135 13.59 -15.02 14.31
CA PRO A 135 12.27 -14.56 14.71
C PRO A 135 12.19 -13.03 14.70
N TYR A 136 11.01 -12.48 14.44
CA TYR A 136 10.76 -11.08 14.70
C TYR A 136 10.49 -10.81 16.18
N VAL A 137 10.90 -9.62 16.61
CA VAL A 137 10.67 -9.06 17.94
C VAL A 137 9.80 -7.81 17.80
N PRO A 138 9.11 -7.36 18.86
CA PRO A 138 8.40 -6.08 18.84
C PRO A 138 9.33 -4.98 18.35
N VAL A 139 8.86 -4.20 17.37
CA VAL A 139 9.70 -3.23 16.66
C VAL A 139 8.96 -1.94 16.38
N ALA A 140 9.65 -0.82 16.62
CA ALA A 140 9.13 0.52 16.39
C ALA A 140 10.17 1.46 15.78
N SER A 141 9.72 2.54 15.16
CA SER A 141 10.58 3.50 14.46
C SER A 141 10.89 4.73 15.29
N LEU A 142 12.00 5.42 15.00
CA LEU A 142 12.34 6.72 15.56
C LEU A 142 12.82 7.69 14.49
N THR A 143 12.71 8.99 14.78
CA THR A 143 13.38 10.02 13.99
C THR A 143 14.89 9.85 14.03
N GLY A 144 15.58 10.32 12.99
CA GLY A 144 17.04 10.25 12.96
C GLY A 144 17.71 11.13 14.03
N VAL A 145 17.04 12.21 14.44
CA VAL A 145 17.55 13.12 15.49
C VAL A 145 17.50 12.43 16.84
N ASP A 146 16.35 11.85 17.20
CA ASP A 146 16.15 11.20 18.49
C ASP A 146 16.99 9.94 18.63
N GLY A 147 17.03 9.10 17.59
CA GLY A 147 17.86 7.91 17.59
C GLY A 147 19.35 8.24 17.72
N SER A 148 19.84 9.26 17.01
CA SER A 148 21.24 9.69 17.13
C SER A 148 21.56 10.25 18.51
N ALA A 149 20.62 10.97 19.13
CA ALA A 149 20.78 11.47 20.50
C ALA A 149 20.87 10.32 21.51
N LEU A 150 19.99 9.30 21.40
CA LEU A 150 20.03 8.10 22.23
C LEU A 150 21.36 7.34 22.08
N VAL A 151 21.84 7.17 20.84
CA VAL A 151 23.16 6.56 20.57
C VAL A 151 24.28 7.35 21.25
N ALA A 152 24.26 8.68 21.16
CA ALA A 152 25.27 9.53 21.79
C ALA A 152 25.27 9.38 23.31
N THR A 153 24.10 9.34 23.95
CA THR A 153 23.95 9.13 25.39
C THR A 153 24.50 7.77 25.82
N ILE A 154 24.19 6.70 25.09
CA ILE A 154 24.68 5.34 25.38
C ILE A 154 26.20 5.27 25.20
N ASN A 155 26.74 5.83 24.12
CA ASN A 155 28.18 5.86 23.86
C ASN A 155 28.96 6.72 24.86
N ALA A 156 28.30 7.70 25.49
CA ALA A 156 28.86 8.46 26.62
C ALA A 156 28.88 7.66 27.95
N GLY A 157 28.41 6.41 27.95
CA GLY A 157 28.44 5.50 29.08
C GLY A 157 27.19 5.54 29.96
N SER A 158 26.12 6.22 29.53
CA SER A 158 24.85 6.23 30.26
C SER A 158 23.98 5.05 29.84
N GLU A 159 23.42 4.33 30.81
CA GLU A 159 22.36 3.36 30.53
C GLU A 159 21.07 4.09 30.16
N VAL A 160 20.40 3.62 29.12
CA VAL A 160 19.08 4.12 28.71
C VAL A 160 18.13 2.93 28.67
N VAL A 161 17.09 2.99 29.50
CA VAL A 161 16.04 1.97 29.53
C VAL A 161 14.90 2.42 28.63
N GLY A 162 14.62 1.62 27.61
CA GLY A 162 13.50 1.82 26.70
C GLY A 162 12.30 0.98 27.11
N ASN A 163 11.11 1.52 26.85
CA ASN A 163 9.82 0.84 26.98
C ASN A 163 9.16 0.88 25.61
N ILE A 164 9.04 -0.27 24.96
CA ILE A 164 8.34 -0.44 23.69
C ILE A 164 7.05 -1.19 23.97
N HIS A 165 5.94 -0.63 23.50
CA HIS A 165 4.63 -1.28 23.52
C HIS A 165 4.09 -1.32 22.10
N VAL A 166 3.84 -2.52 21.58
CA VAL A 166 3.30 -2.76 20.25
C VAL A 166 1.98 -3.50 20.37
N GLU A 167 0.91 -2.88 19.88
CA GLU A 167 -0.36 -3.55 19.63
C GLU A 167 -0.39 -3.92 18.15
N ALA A 168 -0.53 -5.21 17.83
CA ALA A 168 -0.58 -5.64 16.44
C ALA A 168 -1.46 -6.89 16.26
N VAL A 169 -2.14 -6.93 15.12
CA VAL A 169 -2.90 -8.07 14.61
C VAL A 169 -2.32 -8.43 13.26
N ASN A 170 -1.82 -9.65 13.14
CA ASN A 170 -1.39 -10.26 11.89
C ASN A 170 -2.17 -11.56 11.71
N GLU A 171 -3.09 -11.61 10.74
CA GLU A 171 -3.96 -12.77 10.53
C GLU A 171 -4.36 -12.92 9.07
N GLU A 172 -4.70 -14.15 8.67
CA GLU A 172 -5.29 -14.39 7.37
C GLU A 172 -6.75 -13.91 7.36
N ARG A 173 -7.08 -13.04 6.42
CA ARG A 173 -8.44 -12.57 6.16
C ARG A 173 -8.83 -12.86 4.72
N TYR A 174 -10.12 -12.82 4.43
CA TYR A 174 -10.61 -12.86 3.06
C TYR A 174 -10.93 -11.44 2.59
N THR A 175 -10.57 -11.15 1.35
CA THR A 175 -10.99 -9.94 0.67
C THR A 175 -11.45 -10.27 -0.75
N SER A 176 -11.95 -9.30 -1.51
CA SER A 176 -12.42 -9.53 -2.88
C SER A 176 -12.12 -8.37 -3.82
N ASN A 177 -11.55 -8.69 -4.99
CA ASN A 177 -11.64 -7.78 -6.12
C ASN A 177 -13.07 -7.80 -6.66
N VAL A 178 -13.54 -6.67 -7.18
CA VAL A 178 -14.83 -6.59 -7.88
C VAL A 178 -14.59 -6.28 -9.35
N PHE A 179 -15.13 -7.11 -10.24
CA PHE A 179 -15.07 -6.89 -11.67
C PHE A 179 -16.44 -6.62 -12.25
N ALA A 180 -16.50 -5.68 -13.20
CA ALA A 180 -17.65 -5.46 -14.05
C ALA A 180 -17.20 -5.42 -15.52
N THR A 181 -17.47 -6.47 -16.28
CA THR A 181 -17.09 -6.57 -17.69
C THR A 181 -18.30 -6.29 -18.58
N SER A 182 -18.20 -5.33 -19.51
CA SER A 182 -19.29 -5.00 -20.43
C SER A 182 -19.67 -6.21 -21.28
N LYS A 183 -20.96 -6.49 -21.43
CA LYS A 183 -21.48 -7.55 -22.31
C LYS A 183 -21.24 -7.26 -23.79
N GLY A 184 -21.23 -5.97 -24.16
CA GLY A 184 -20.86 -5.50 -25.49
C GLY A 184 -19.34 -5.35 -25.66
N GLY A 185 -18.91 -5.30 -26.91
CA GLY A 185 -17.50 -5.23 -27.31
C GLY A 185 -16.84 -6.60 -27.52
N ASP A 186 -15.67 -6.60 -28.14
CA ASP A 186 -14.88 -7.80 -28.37
C ASP A 186 -14.30 -8.36 -27.06
N LYS A 187 -14.69 -9.59 -26.71
CA LYS A 187 -14.22 -10.28 -25.50
C LYS A 187 -12.80 -10.83 -25.64
N ASN A 188 -12.23 -10.84 -26.85
CA ASN A 188 -10.82 -11.19 -27.10
C ASN A 188 -9.90 -9.95 -27.15
N ASN A 189 -10.46 -8.75 -26.94
CA ASN A 189 -9.73 -7.50 -26.91
C ASN A 189 -10.35 -6.59 -25.83
N ILE A 190 -9.81 -6.71 -24.61
CA ILE A 190 -10.36 -6.13 -23.40
C ILE A 190 -9.54 -4.91 -23.00
N VAL A 191 -10.21 -3.78 -22.79
CA VAL A 191 -9.66 -2.62 -22.10
C VAL A 191 -10.05 -2.70 -20.64
N VAL A 192 -9.06 -2.70 -19.76
CA VAL A 192 -9.26 -2.76 -18.31
C VAL A 192 -9.05 -1.37 -17.71
N ALA A 193 -10.00 -0.90 -16.91
CA ALA A 193 -9.88 0.32 -16.11
C ALA A 193 -9.94 -0.04 -14.63
N GLY A 194 -8.92 0.35 -13.87
CA GLY A 194 -8.71 -0.02 -12.48
C GLY A 194 -8.66 1.17 -11.53
N GLY A 195 -9.06 0.93 -10.29
CA GLY A 195 -8.94 1.83 -9.13
C GLY A 195 -9.08 0.98 -7.87
N HIS A 196 -8.43 1.37 -6.77
CA HIS A 196 -8.47 0.57 -5.54
C HIS A 196 -9.53 1.08 -4.57
N THR A 197 -10.06 0.17 -3.76
CA THR A 197 -11.24 0.41 -2.90
C THR A 197 -10.93 0.38 -1.42
N ASP A 198 -9.73 -0.02 -1.04
CA ASP A 198 -9.23 0.11 0.31
C ASP A 198 -8.62 1.51 0.55
N SER A 199 -8.19 1.75 1.78
CA SER A 199 -7.47 2.95 2.17
C SER A 199 -6.62 2.66 3.39
N VAL A 200 -5.65 3.53 3.68
CA VAL A 200 -4.96 3.50 4.97
C VAL A 200 -5.87 3.91 6.15
N PRO A 201 -5.60 3.45 7.38
CA PRO A 201 -6.35 3.86 8.57
C PRO A 201 -6.20 5.34 8.95
N ALA A 202 -5.17 6.02 8.45
CA ALA A 202 -4.85 7.40 8.81
C ALA A 202 -5.88 8.43 8.32
N GLY A 203 -6.72 8.07 7.34
CA GLY A 203 -7.67 8.99 6.76
C GLY A 203 -8.84 8.32 6.03
N PRO A 204 -9.81 9.11 5.56
CA PRO A 204 -11.05 8.60 4.98
C PRO A 204 -10.91 8.07 3.54
N GLY A 205 -9.70 8.04 2.97
CA GLY A 205 -9.45 7.51 1.62
C GLY A 205 -10.16 8.24 0.48
N ILE A 206 -10.54 9.52 0.66
CA ILE A 206 -11.38 10.24 -0.33
C ILE A 206 -10.65 10.41 -1.66
N ASN A 207 -9.38 10.80 -1.63
CA ASN A 207 -8.58 10.93 -2.84
C ASN A 207 -7.85 9.62 -3.16
N ASP A 208 -7.34 8.93 -2.15
CA ASP A 208 -6.56 7.68 -2.25
C ASP A 208 -7.37 6.52 -1.64
N ASP A 209 -8.12 5.73 -2.42
CA ASP A 209 -8.43 5.94 -3.84
C ASP A 209 -9.94 6.04 -4.13
N GLY A 210 -10.66 6.68 -3.22
CA GLY A 210 -12.06 7.03 -3.45
C GLY A 210 -12.28 7.80 -4.76
N SER A 211 -11.28 8.59 -5.19
CA SER A 211 -11.36 9.38 -6.43
C SER A 211 -11.23 8.55 -7.70
N GLY A 212 -10.28 7.62 -7.78
CA GLY A 212 -10.11 6.69 -8.89
C GLY A 212 -11.27 5.72 -8.98
N SER A 213 -11.63 5.11 -7.85
CA SER A 213 -12.79 4.21 -7.72
C SER A 213 -14.09 4.85 -8.19
N ILE A 214 -14.45 6.05 -7.70
CA ILE A 214 -15.68 6.71 -8.14
C ILE A 214 -15.59 7.18 -9.59
N GLY A 215 -14.40 7.57 -10.06
CA GLY A 215 -14.16 7.99 -11.43
C GLY A 215 -14.46 6.87 -12.43
N ILE A 216 -13.93 5.67 -12.19
CA ILE A 216 -14.18 4.52 -13.06
C ILE A 216 -15.63 4.00 -12.92
N LEU A 217 -16.24 4.11 -11.73
CA LEU A 217 -17.63 3.76 -11.54
C LEU A 217 -18.57 4.68 -12.35
N GLU A 218 -18.31 5.98 -12.35
CA GLU A 218 -19.10 6.92 -13.16
C GLU A 218 -18.95 6.62 -14.66
N ILE A 219 -17.74 6.30 -15.13
CA ILE A 219 -17.55 5.86 -16.53
C ILE A 219 -18.39 4.61 -16.81
N ALA A 220 -18.42 3.63 -15.90
CA ALA A 220 -19.25 2.44 -16.04
C ALA A 220 -20.75 2.76 -16.08
N LEU A 221 -21.23 3.72 -15.30
CA LEU A 221 -22.64 4.16 -15.33
C LEU A 221 -23.01 4.85 -16.65
N GLN A 222 -22.06 5.56 -17.27
CA GLN A 222 -22.28 6.28 -18.53
C GLN A 222 -22.10 5.40 -19.79
N LEU A 223 -21.27 4.36 -19.71
CA LEU A 223 -20.90 3.51 -20.85
C LEU A 223 -22.09 2.91 -21.63
N PRO A 224 -23.21 2.49 -21.00
CA PRO A 224 -24.37 1.96 -21.74
C PRO A 224 -24.97 2.94 -22.77
N LYS A 225 -24.66 4.23 -22.68
CA LYS A 225 -25.06 5.25 -23.67
C LYS A 225 -24.27 5.17 -24.97
N TRP A 226 -23.22 4.34 -25.02
CA TRP A 226 -22.27 4.24 -26.12
C TRP A 226 -22.14 2.80 -26.61
N LYS A 227 -21.75 2.65 -27.88
CA LYS A 227 -21.29 1.37 -28.43
C LYS A 227 -19.78 1.30 -28.29
N VAL A 228 -19.29 0.20 -27.71
CA VAL A 228 -17.86 -0.07 -27.54
C VAL A 228 -17.41 -1.12 -28.55
N ASN A 229 -16.22 -0.93 -29.12
CA ASN A 229 -15.59 -1.91 -30.02
C ASN A 229 -14.93 -3.04 -29.21
N ASN A 230 -14.19 -2.65 -28.17
CA ASN A 230 -13.52 -3.54 -27.22
C ASN A 230 -14.43 -3.77 -26.01
N ALA A 231 -14.37 -4.96 -25.40
CA ALA A 231 -15.00 -5.14 -24.10
C ALA A 231 -14.27 -4.29 -23.06
N ILE A 232 -15.01 -3.68 -22.13
CA ILE A 232 -14.45 -2.86 -21.06
C ILE A 232 -14.63 -3.61 -19.74
N ARG A 233 -13.53 -3.86 -19.02
CA ARG A 233 -13.54 -4.43 -17.67
C ARG A 233 -13.18 -3.36 -16.66
N PHE A 234 -14.11 -3.03 -15.78
CA PHE A 234 -13.83 -2.24 -14.59
C PHE A 234 -13.34 -3.17 -13.50
N ALA A 235 -12.19 -2.86 -12.91
CA ALA A 235 -11.55 -3.63 -11.86
C ALA A 235 -11.40 -2.76 -10.61
N PHE A 236 -12.13 -3.13 -9.55
CA PHE A 236 -12.02 -2.51 -8.25
C PHE A 236 -11.11 -3.38 -7.40
N TRP A 237 -9.87 -2.93 -7.24
CA TRP A 237 -8.85 -3.69 -6.53
C TRP A 237 -9.04 -3.56 -5.02
N THR A 238 -8.68 -4.61 -4.32
CA THR A 238 -8.67 -4.62 -2.87
C THR A 238 -7.27 -4.84 -2.34
N ALA A 239 -7.02 -4.37 -1.11
CA ALA A 239 -5.76 -4.52 -0.39
C ALA A 239 -4.56 -4.00 -1.21
N GLU A 240 -4.75 -2.91 -1.96
CA GLU A 240 -3.67 -2.19 -2.64
C GLU A 240 -2.65 -1.67 -1.63
N GLU A 241 -3.14 -1.09 -0.53
CA GLU A 241 -2.33 -0.41 0.49
C GLU A 241 -1.45 -1.40 1.27
N PHE A 242 -1.79 -2.68 1.19
CA PHE A 242 -1.03 -3.80 1.75
C PHE A 242 0.08 -4.31 0.82
N GLY A 243 0.29 -3.65 -0.32
CA GLY A 243 1.30 -4.01 -1.31
C GLY A 243 0.71 -4.71 -2.54
N LEU A 244 -0.29 -4.09 -3.17
CA LEU A 244 -0.85 -4.52 -4.46
C LEU A 244 -1.53 -5.90 -4.43
N VAL A 245 -1.98 -6.33 -3.26
CA VAL A 245 -2.38 -7.73 -3.02
C VAL A 245 -3.46 -8.17 -4.01
N GLY A 246 -4.52 -7.38 -4.21
CA GLY A 246 -5.61 -7.77 -5.09
C GLY A 246 -5.26 -7.81 -6.57
N SER A 247 -4.55 -6.82 -7.07
CA SER A 247 -4.13 -6.77 -8.47
C SER A 247 -3.04 -7.81 -8.78
N GLU A 248 -2.10 -8.05 -7.86
CA GLU A 248 -1.11 -9.12 -7.98
C GLU A 248 -1.77 -10.51 -7.95
N TYR A 249 -2.73 -10.74 -7.04
CA TYR A 249 -3.50 -11.99 -7.03
C TYR A 249 -4.22 -12.21 -8.37
N TYR A 250 -4.85 -11.18 -8.93
CA TYR A 250 -5.52 -11.27 -10.22
C TYR A 250 -4.55 -11.67 -11.34
N VAL A 251 -3.43 -10.94 -11.50
CA VAL A 251 -2.48 -11.20 -12.60
C VAL A 251 -1.82 -12.58 -12.47
N THR A 252 -1.44 -12.97 -11.25
CA THR A 252 -0.76 -14.26 -11.00
C THR A 252 -1.67 -15.47 -11.21
N ASN A 253 -2.98 -15.32 -10.99
CA ASN A 253 -3.96 -16.38 -11.17
C ASN A 253 -4.73 -16.29 -12.50
N LEU A 254 -4.46 -15.29 -13.33
CA LEU A 254 -5.09 -15.16 -14.64
C LEU A 254 -4.39 -16.07 -15.67
N PRO A 255 -5.11 -17.00 -16.31
CA PRO A 255 -4.54 -17.83 -17.36
C PRO A 255 -3.91 -16.99 -18.47
N GLU A 256 -2.80 -17.45 -19.04
CA GLU A 256 -2.05 -16.73 -20.07
C GLU A 256 -2.95 -16.34 -21.25
N GLU A 257 -3.84 -17.23 -21.68
CA GLU A 257 -4.79 -17.01 -22.76
C GLU A 257 -5.81 -15.91 -22.45
N GLU A 258 -6.19 -15.72 -21.19
CA GLU A 258 -7.07 -14.62 -20.77
C GLU A 258 -6.27 -13.32 -20.61
N ARG A 259 -5.02 -13.41 -20.15
CA ARG A 259 -4.12 -12.27 -20.03
C ARG A 259 -3.81 -11.65 -21.40
N GLN A 260 -3.61 -12.48 -22.43
CA GLN A 260 -3.38 -12.02 -23.80
C GLN A 260 -4.57 -11.31 -24.44
N LYS A 261 -5.78 -11.48 -23.90
CA LYS A 261 -6.96 -10.72 -24.34
C LYS A 261 -6.97 -9.30 -23.78
N ILE A 262 -6.19 -9.00 -22.74
CA ILE A 262 -6.07 -7.65 -22.21
C ILE A 262 -5.19 -6.84 -23.16
N ALA A 263 -5.80 -5.92 -23.89
CA ALA A 263 -5.06 -5.05 -24.81
C ALA A 263 -4.45 -3.83 -24.11
N LEU A 264 -5.06 -3.40 -23.00
CA LEU A 264 -4.77 -2.15 -22.33
C LEU A 264 -5.24 -2.22 -20.88
N TYR A 265 -4.39 -1.75 -19.96
CA TYR A 265 -4.78 -1.43 -18.59
C TYR A 265 -4.56 0.04 -18.28
N LEU A 266 -5.57 0.67 -17.68
CA LEU A 266 -5.55 2.05 -17.19
C LEU A 266 -5.84 2.05 -15.69
N ASN A 267 -4.85 2.42 -14.87
CA ASN A 267 -5.05 2.64 -13.45
C ASN A 267 -5.41 4.11 -13.20
N PHE A 268 -6.41 4.36 -12.36
CA PHE A 268 -6.75 5.68 -11.87
C PHE A 268 -6.62 5.67 -10.38
N ASP A 269 -5.71 6.49 -9.86
CA ASP A 269 -5.33 6.55 -8.46
C ASP A 269 -5.05 8.02 -8.11
N MET A 270 -5.70 8.55 -7.07
CA MET A 270 -5.51 9.94 -6.62
C MET A 270 -5.84 11.05 -7.65
N ILE A 271 -6.96 10.93 -8.36
CA ILE A 271 -7.31 11.80 -9.50
C ILE A 271 -8.13 13.07 -9.17
N ALA A 272 -8.39 13.39 -7.89
CA ALA A 272 -9.28 14.49 -7.50
C ALA A 272 -8.69 15.52 -6.50
N SER A 273 -7.38 15.49 -6.24
CA SER A 273 -6.77 16.43 -5.30
C SER A 273 -6.90 17.89 -5.78
N PRO A 274 -7.34 18.84 -4.94
CA PRO A 274 -7.33 20.26 -5.29
C PRO A 274 -5.89 20.82 -5.39
N ASN A 275 -4.92 20.16 -4.76
CA ASN A 275 -3.49 20.41 -4.93
C ASN A 275 -2.89 19.31 -5.81
N THR A 276 -3.25 19.34 -7.10
CA THR A 276 -2.92 18.28 -8.06
C THR A 276 -1.57 18.50 -8.74
N ALA A 277 -0.89 17.39 -9.00
CA ALA A 277 0.04 17.25 -10.11
C ALA A 277 -0.46 16.11 -11.01
N TYR A 278 -0.21 16.22 -12.31
CA TYR A 278 -0.56 15.19 -13.28
C TYR A 278 0.63 14.26 -13.46
N PHE A 279 0.52 13.06 -12.91
CA PHE A 279 1.53 12.03 -13.03
C PHE A 279 1.13 10.99 -14.07
N ILE A 280 2.08 10.58 -14.89
CA ILE A 280 1.92 9.52 -15.89
C ILE A 280 3.04 8.52 -15.64
N TYR A 281 2.71 7.23 -15.63
CA TYR A 281 3.71 6.16 -15.54
C TYR A 281 4.63 6.16 -16.76
N ASP A 282 5.94 6.03 -16.51
CA ASP A 282 7.01 5.93 -17.51
C ASP A 282 6.89 4.59 -18.25
N GLY A 283 6.04 4.53 -19.27
CA GLY A 283 5.73 3.33 -20.02
C GLY A 283 6.83 2.93 -20.99
N ASP A 284 7.57 3.91 -21.53
CA ASP A 284 8.71 3.69 -22.41
C ASP A 284 10.03 3.40 -21.66
N GLY A 285 10.07 3.67 -20.36
CA GLY A 285 11.22 3.41 -19.48
C GLY A 285 12.34 4.45 -19.59
N SER A 286 12.11 5.59 -20.24
CA SER A 286 13.17 6.58 -20.49
C SER A 286 13.50 7.46 -19.29
N ALA A 287 12.67 7.50 -18.24
CA ALA A 287 13.01 8.15 -16.98
C ALA A 287 13.71 7.22 -15.98
N PHE A 288 13.36 5.93 -15.96
CA PHE A 288 13.82 5.00 -14.89
C PHE A 288 14.54 3.75 -15.37
N ASN A 289 14.81 3.63 -16.67
CA ASN A 289 15.43 2.46 -17.29
C ASN A 289 14.66 1.16 -17.00
N LEU A 290 13.32 1.27 -16.95
CA LEU A 290 12.41 0.15 -16.73
C LEU A 290 11.20 0.33 -17.64
N THR A 291 11.19 -0.42 -18.74
CA THR A 291 10.12 -0.35 -19.74
C THR A 291 8.92 -1.20 -19.31
N GLY A 292 7.71 -0.65 -19.48
CA GLY A 292 6.48 -1.43 -19.30
C GLY A 292 6.27 -2.46 -20.42
N PRO A 293 5.19 -3.25 -20.37
CA PRO A 293 4.86 -4.18 -21.44
C PRO A 293 4.58 -3.48 -22.78
N PRO A 294 4.52 -4.24 -23.88
CA PRO A 294 4.13 -3.72 -25.18
C PRO A 294 2.83 -2.89 -25.10
N GLY A 295 2.89 -1.65 -25.61
CA GLY A 295 1.76 -0.71 -25.58
C GLY A 295 1.85 0.36 -24.49
N SER A 296 2.60 0.14 -23.40
CA SER A 296 2.76 1.11 -22.30
C SER A 296 3.28 2.46 -22.77
N ALA A 297 4.29 2.48 -23.65
CA ALA A 297 4.81 3.71 -24.27
C ALA A 297 3.75 4.48 -25.10
N HIS A 298 2.81 3.77 -25.73
CA HIS A 298 1.75 4.41 -26.50
C HIS A 298 0.68 5.02 -25.59
N ILE A 299 0.37 4.35 -24.47
CA ILE A 299 -0.53 4.86 -23.43
C ILE A 299 0.04 6.13 -22.83
N GLU A 300 1.30 6.07 -22.37
CA GLU A 300 2.03 7.23 -21.83
C GLU A 300 1.94 8.42 -22.79
N LYS A 301 2.36 8.21 -24.05
CA LYS A 301 2.34 9.25 -25.07
C LYS A 301 0.94 9.81 -25.32
N THR A 302 -0.10 8.98 -25.28
CA THR A 302 -1.49 9.40 -25.48
C THR A 302 -1.95 10.34 -24.36
N PHE A 303 -1.63 10.03 -23.11
CA PHE A 303 -1.93 10.91 -21.97
C PHE A 303 -1.09 12.18 -22.00
N GLU A 304 0.21 12.08 -22.27
CA GLU A 304 1.09 13.24 -22.44
C GLU A 304 0.52 14.18 -23.52
N ASP A 305 0.20 13.65 -24.69
CA ASP A 305 -0.39 14.42 -25.79
C ASP A 305 -1.72 15.07 -25.38
N PHE A 306 -2.60 14.36 -24.68
CA PHE A 306 -3.87 14.90 -24.20
C PHE A 306 -3.64 16.10 -23.27
N TYR A 307 -2.79 15.96 -22.26
CA TYR A 307 -2.58 17.04 -21.30
C TYR A 307 -1.78 18.21 -21.89
N VAL A 308 -0.80 17.95 -22.76
CA VAL A 308 -0.07 19.00 -23.49
C VAL A 308 -1.00 19.75 -24.45
N LYS A 309 -1.72 19.03 -25.32
CA LYS A 309 -2.50 19.64 -26.41
C LYS A 309 -3.82 20.23 -25.91
N SER A 310 -4.55 19.51 -25.05
CA SER A 310 -5.89 19.89 -24.61
C SER A 310 -5.90 20.74 -23.35
N LYS A 311 -4.92 20.56 -22.45
CA LYS A 311 -4.84 21.30 -21.18
C LYS A 311 -3.71 22.34 -21.14
N ARG A 312 -2.85 22.39 -22.16
CA ARG A 312 -1.72 23.35 -22.29
C ARG A 312 -0.75 23.33 -21.10
N LEU A 313 -0.57 22.16 -20.49
CA LEU A 313 0.35 21.96 -19.37
C LEU A 313 1.76 21.69 -19.91
N ARG A 314 2.79 22.27 -19.27
CA ARG A 314 4.17 22.32 -19.80
C ARG A 314 5.13 21.26 -19.24
N ALA A 315 4.79 20.57 -18.16
CA ALA A 315 5.66 19.57 -17.54
C ALA A 315 4.84 18.54 -16.75
N PHE A 316 5.21 17.26 -16.90
CA PHE A 316 4.67 16.13 -16.13
C PHE A 316 5.85 15.44 -15.48
N PRO A 317 5.86 15.26 -14.15
CA PRO A 317 6.80 14.35 -13.55
C PRO A 317 6.44 12.92 -13.99
N ARG A 318 7.41 12.21 -14.53
CA ARG A 318 7.28 10.78 -14.78
C ARG A 318 7.49 10.04 -13.47
N CYS A 319 6.70 9.00 -13.25
CA CYS A 319 6.72 8.25 -12.00
C CYS A 319 7.25 6.84 -12.20
N ARG A 320 8.12 6.42 -11.29
CA ARG A 320 8.45 5.02 -11.01
C ARG A 320 7.61 4.58 -9.81
N HIS A 321 7.43 3.27 -9.67
CA HIS A 321 7.09 2.69 -8.38
C HIS A 321 8.13 3.05 -7.29
N PRO A 322 7.71 3.55 -6.11
CA PRO A 322 6.46 4.25 -5.83
C PRO A 322 6.70 5.77 -5.81
N CYS A 323 5.98 6.52 -6.66
CA CYS A 323 5.68 7.92 -6.36
C CYS A 323 4.47 7.97 -5.41
N TRP A 324 4.50 7.08 -4.41
CA TRP A 324 3.38 6.38 -3.73
C TRP A 324 2.83 5.22 -4.58
N ARG A 325 2.55 4.09 -3.90
CA ARG A 325 2.59 2.72 -4.46
C ARG A 325 1.43 2.51 -5.45
N SER A 326 1.71 2.05 -6.68
CA SER A 326 0.82 1.23 -7.53
C SER A 326 1.44 0.90 -8.93
N LEU A 327 0.88 -0.13 -9.60
CA LEU A 327 1.49 -1.21 -10.40
C LEU A 327 2.59 -0.98 -11.46
N HIS A 328 3.44 -2.03 -11.59
CA HIS A 328 4.07 -2.47 -12.83
C HIS A 328 3.34 -3.68 -13.42
N TRP A 329 3.24 -3.71 -14.74
CA TRP A 329 3.03 -4.94 -15.49
C TRP A 329 4.41 -5.49 -15.92
N ARG A 330 4.67 -6.78 -15.70
CA ARG A 330 5.72 -7.53 -16.39
C ARG A 330 5.08 -8.41 -17.47
#